data_AF-A0AAV4RPC3-F1
#
_entry.id   AF-A0AAV4RPC3-F1
#
_cell.length_a   1.000
_cell.length_b   1.000
_cell.length_c   1.000
_cell.angle_alpha   90.00
_cell.angle_beta   90.00
_cell.angle_gamma   90.00
#
_symmetry.space_group_name_H-M   'P 1'
#
loop_
_entity.id
_entity.type
_entity.pdbx_description
1 polymer ?
#
loop_
_entity_poly.entity_id
_entity_poly.type
_entity_poly.pdbx_seq_one_letter_code
_entity_poly.pdbx_strand_id
1 'polypeptide(L)'
;MRTFIIFLCVALISATFVAAKDCPANKEFGSFGDCPKSCYTVKNPGPRPCTLRLNHGCKCKAGFVLSKDKDYSSDCVKPEDCP
;
A
#
# COMPACT_ATOMS: atom_id res chain seq x y z
N MET A 1 -9.27 20.84 -43.30
CA MET A 1 -8.46 19.59 -43.34
C MET A 1 -7.32 19.61 -42.33
N ARG A 2 -6.44 20.63 -42.31
CA ARG A 2 -5.35 20.76 -41.30
C ARG A 2 -5.82 20.87 -39.84
N THR A 3 -6.89 21.61 -39.58
CA THR A 3 -7.44 21.80 -38.22
C THR A 3 -8.05 20.52 -37.62
N PHE A 4 -8.71 19.69 -38.43
CA PHE A 4 -9.27 18.41 -37.98
C PHE A 4 -8.19 17.40 -37.56
N ILE A 5 -7.04 17.40 -38.24
CA ILE A 5 -5.89 16.56 -37.88
C ILE A 5 -5.29 17.00 -36.54
N ILE A 6 -5.22 18.32 -36.28
CA ILE A 6 -4.72 18.86 -35.02
C ILE A 6 -5.65 18.48 -33.85
N PHE A 7 -6.97 18.56 -34.02
CA PHE A 7 -7.92 18.13 -32.99
C PHE A 7 -7.87 16.61 -32.71
N LEU A 8 -7.65 15.78 -33.73
CA LEU A 8 -7.44 14.33 -33.57
C LEU A 8 -6.13 14.00 -32.84
N CYS A 9 -5.06 14.76 -33.10
CA CYS A 9 -3.78 14.58 -32.41
C CYS A 9 -3.86 14.99 -30.93
N VAL A 10 -4.62 16.03 -30.58
CA VAL A 10 -4.76 16.50 -29.17
C VAL A 10 -5.59 15.52 -28.33
N ALA A 11 -6.62 14.89 -28.91
CA ALA A 11 -7.46 13.92 -28.20
C ALA A 11 -6.73 12.61 -27.84
N LEU A 12 -5.63 12.28 -28.55
CA LEU A 12 -4.80 11.10 -28.26
C LEU A 12 -3.84 11.29 -27.07
N ILE A 13 -3.64 12.53 -26.59
CA ILE A 13 -2.63 12.85 -25.56
C ILE A 13 -3.23 12.88 -24.15
N SER A 14 -4.55 12.89 -23.99
CA SER A 14 -5.20 13.21 -22.71
C SER A 14 -5.44 12.02 -21.74
N ALA A 15 -4.78 10.87 -21.92
CA ALA A 15 -5.10 9.66 -21.14
C ALA A 15 -3.94 9.04 -20.35
N THR A 16 -2.95 9.82 -19.91
CA THR A 16 -1.90 9.33 -19.01
C THR A 16 -1.91 10.03 -17.66
N PHE A 17 -3.03 9.93 -16.94
CA PHE A 17 -3.03 10.12 -15.49
C PHE A 17 -2.35 8.91 -14.85
N VAL A 18 -1.01 8.87 -14.86
CA VAL A 18 -0.27 8.00 -13.95
C VAL A 18 -0.48 8.59 -12.57
N ALA A 19 -1.50 8.11 -11.86
CA ALA A 19 -1.63 8.36 -10.43
C ALA A 19 -0.33 7.86 -9.79
N ALA A 20 0.54 8.79 -9.36
CA ALA A 20 1.61 8.46 -8.46
C ALA A 20 0.96 7.73 -7.29
N LYS A 21 1.21 6.42 -7.16
CA LYS A 21 0.66 5.61 -6.07
C LYS A 21 1.41 5.99 -4.80
N ASP A 22 1.08 7.16 -4.27
CA ASP A 22 1.44 7.51 -2.91
C ASP A 22 0.82 6.47 -1.98
N CYS A 23 1.59 6.02 -1.01
CA CYS A 23 1.08 5.05 -0.05
C CYS A 23 -0.05 5.68 0.79
N PRO A 24 -1.07 4.89 1.18
CA PRO A 24 -2.11 5.37 2.08
C PRO A 24 -1.57 5.94 3.40
N ALA A 25 -2.42 6.60 4.17
CA ALA A 25 -2.08 7.11 5.49
C ALA A 25 -1.41 6.04 6.37
N ASN A 26 -0.39 6.44 7.14
CA ASN A 26 0.42 5.59 8.00
C ASN A 26 1.16 4.43 7.30
N LYS A 27 1.25 4.48 5.96
CA LYS A 27 2.09 3.58 5.16
C LYS A 27 3.22 4.34 4.46
N GLU A 28 4.27 3.63 4.12
CA GLU A 28 5.42 4.09 3.35
C GLU A 28 5.82 3.02 2.35
N PHE A 29 6.36 3.43 1.20
CA PHE A 29 6.82 2.50 0.19
C PHE A 29 8.17 1.91 0.62
N GLY A 30 8.29 0.59 0.65
CA GLY A 30 9.57 -0.06 0.95
C GLY A 30 9.48 -1.57 1.04
N SER A 31 10.60 -2.17 1.41
CA SER A 31 10.66 -3.60 1.73
C SER A 31 10.04 -3.88 3.09
N PHE A 32 9.22 -4.93 3.15
CA PHE A 32 8.64 -5.42 4.41
C PHE A 32 9.70 -6.05 5.31
N GLY A 33 10.80 -6.59 4.73
CA GLY A 33 11.85 -7.30 5.45
C GLY A 33 11.32 -8.59 6.05
N ASP A 34 10.70 -8.44 7.22
CA ASP A 34 10.02 -9.49 7.98
C ASP A 34 8.50 -9.41 7.82
N CYS A 35 7.83 -10.39 8.42
CA CYS A 35 6.39 -10.41 8.62
C CYS A 35 5.82 -9.11 9.22
N PRO A 36 4.99 -8.31 8.52
CA PRO A 36 4.46 -7.08 9.08
C PRO A 36 3.51 -7.37 10.24
N LYS A 37 3.77 -6.73 11.39
CA LYS A 37 2.96 -6.86 12.59
C LYS A 37 1.51 -6.43 12.33
N SER A 38 0.59 -7.13 12.96
CA SER A 38 -0.86 -6.86 12.96
C SER A 38 -1.39 -6.80 14.39
N CYS A 39 -2.59 -6.26 14.57
CA CYS A 39 -3.28 -6.28 15.86
C CYS A 39 -3.41 -7.70 16.45
N TYR A 40 -3.62 -8.71 15.60
CA TYR A 40 -3.62 -10.10 16.03
C TYR A 40 -2.29 -10.51 16.66
N THR A 41 -1.16 -10.13 16.05
CA THR A 41 0.18 -10.47 16.56
C THR A 41 0.59 -9.67 17.79
N VAL A 42 0.01 -8.48 17.99
CA VAL A 42 0.18 -7.71 19.23
C VAL A 42 -0.48 -8.45 20.39
N LYS A 43 -1.69 -9.00 20.17
CA LYS A 43 -2.43 -9.77 21.19
C LYS A 43 -1.93 -11.21 21.37
N ASN A 44 -1.37 -11.81 20.32
CA ASN A 44 -0.89 -13.20 20.29
C ASN A 44 0.58 -13.23 19.85
N PRO A 45 1.52 -12.91 20.75
CA PRO A 45 2.95 -12.97 20.43
C PRO A 45 3.37 -14.42 20.23
N GLY A 46 3.89 -14.74 19.05
CA GLY A 46 4.37 -16.09 18.73
C GLY A 46 4.92 -16.20 17.32
N PRO A 47 5.67 -17.28 17.01
CA PRO A 47 6.13 -17.55 15.66
C PRO A 47 4.92 -17.78 14.75
N ARG A 48 4.94 -17.17 13.56
CA ARG A 48 3.90 -17.38 12.56
C ARG A 48 4.49 -17.57 11.17
N PRO A 49 3.87 -18.38 10.32
CA PRO A 49 4.26 -18.48 8.93
C PRO A 49 3.91 -17.17 8.22
N CYS A 50 4.88 -16.53 7.58
CA CYS A 50 4.62 -15.57 6.52
C CYS A 50 4.60 -16.25 5.18
N THR A 51 3.65 -15.85 4.36
CA THR A 51 3.72 -16.13 2.93
C THR A 51 4.80 -15.21 2.34
N LEU A 52 5.74 -15.77 1.57
CA LEU A 52 6.84 -15.05 0.90
C LEU A 52 6.38 -14.03 -0.17
N ARG A 53 5.09 -13.68 -0.19
CA ARG A 53 4.45 -12.99 -1.31
C ARG A 53 4.65 -11.47 -1.32
N LEU A 54 5.23 -10.88 -0.27
CA LEU A 54 5.40 -9.42 -0.18
C LEU A 54 6.79 -9.03 0.30
N ASN A 55 7.73 -8.97 -0.65
CA ASN A 55 9.06 -8.42 -0.40
C ASN A 55 9.10 -6.89 -0.57
N HIS A 56 8.10 -6.27 -1.23
CA HIS A 56 8.08 -4.83 -1.48
C HIS A 56 6.66 -4.28 -1.65
N GLY A 57 6.38 -3.08 -1.14
CA GLY A 57 5.09 -2.41 -1.27
C GLY A 57 4.86 -1.31 -0.24
N CYS A 58 3.60 -0.90 -0.05
CA CYS A 58 3.24 0.02 1.02
C CYS A 58 3.17 -0.72 2.35
N LYS A 59 4.23 -0.61 3.16
CA LYS A 59 4.29 -1.16 4.51
C LYS A 59 3.81 -0.14 5.53
N CYS A 60 3.36 -0.60 6.70
CA CYS A 60 3.09 0.30 7.80
C CYS A 60 4.39 1.02 8.22
N LYS A 61 4.28 2.33 8.49
CA LYS A 61 5.37 3.11 9.09
C LYS A 61 5.78 2.52 10.43
N ALA A 62 7.01 2.79 10.85
CA ALA A 62 7.49 2.39 12.17
C ALA A 62 6.52 2.85 13.27
N GLY A 63 6.21 1.94 14.21
CA GLY A 63 5.24 2.21 15.30
C GLY A 63 3.78 1.91 14.95
N PHE A 64 3.45 1.58 13.70
CA PHE A 64 2.11 1.17 13.28
C PHE A 64 2.04 -0.32 12.94
N VAL A 65 0.84 -0.90 13.09
CA VAL A 65 0.55 -2.31 12.79
C VAL A 65 -0.69 -2.42 11.91
N LEU A 66 -0.78 -3.50 11.14
CA LEU A 66 -1.97 -3.80 10.33
C LEU A 66 -3.18 -4.02 11.25
N SER A 67 -4.28 -3.35 10.95
CA SER A 67 -5.54 -3.55 11.68
C SER A 67 -6.05 -4.99 11.53
N LYS A 68 -5.90 -5.58 10.33
CA LYS A 68 -6.30 -6.97 10.03
C LYS A 68 -5.08 -7.85 9.81
N ASP A 69 -5.11 -9.06 10.36
CA ASP A 69 -4.00 -10.01 10.18
C ASP A 69 -3.88 -10.47 8.73
N LYS A 70 -2.64 -10.49 8.21
CA LYS A 70 -2.28 -10.92 6.84
C LYS A 70 -2.93 -10.12 5.70
N ASP A 71 -3.67 -9.07 6.00
CA ASP A 71 -4.20 -8.12 5.02
C ASP A 71 -3.29 -6.89 4.96
N TYR A 72 -2.33 -6.92 4.04
CA TYR A 72 -1.35 -5.85 3.81
C TYR A 72 -1.99 -4.57 3.26
N SER A 73 -3.21 -4.66 2.73
CA SER A 73 -3.99 -3.50 2.29
C SER A 73 -4.77 -2.83 3.41
N SER A 74 -4.95 -3.51 4.55
CA SER A 74 -5.65 -2.95 5.71
C SER A 74 -4.95 -1.71 6.28
N ASP A 75 -5.71 -0.91 7.00
CA ASP A 75 -5.22 0.31 7.64
C ASP A 75 -4.10 0.01 8.65
N CYS A 76 -3.20 0.98 8.78
CA CYS A 76 -2.13 0.93 9.77
C CYS A 76 -2.51 1.80 10.96
N VAL A 77 -2.69 1.17 12.12
CA VAL A 77 -3.10 1.79 13.39
C VAL A 77 -1.98 1.67 14.42
N LYS A 78 -2.03 2.49 15.49
CA LYS A 78 -1.12 2.25 16.61
C LYS A 78 -1.52 0.96 17.31
N PRO A 79 -0.57 0.21 17.91
CA PRO A 79 -0.87 -0.99 18.69
C PRO A 79 -1.91 -0.77 19.80
N GLU A 80 -1.93 0.43 20.36
CA GLU A 80 -2.84 0.88 21.42
C GLU A 80 -4.30 1.01 20.93
N ASP A 81 -4.48 1.28 19.63
CA ASP A 81 -5.77 1.48 18.97
C ASP A 81 -6.32 0.18 18.35
N CYS A 82 -5.73 -0.97 18.68
CA CYS A 82 -6.19 -2.25 18.18
C CYS A 82 -7.56 -2.63 18.77
N PRO A 83 -8.55 -3.02 17.93
CA PRO A 83 -9.86 -3.50 18.40
C PRO A 83 -9.70 -4.82 19.15
#